data_AF-A0A3D1E6J1-F1
#
_entry.id   AF-A0A3D1E6J1-F1
#
_cell.length_a   1.000
_cell.length_b   1.000
_cell.length_c   1.000
_cell.angle_alpha   90.00
_cell.angle_beta   90.00
_cell.angle_gamma   90.00
#
_symmetry.space_group_name_H-M   'P 1'
#
loop_
_entity.id
_entity.type
_entity.pdbx_description
1 polymer ?
#
loop_
_entity_poly.entity_id
_entity_poly.type
_entity_poly.pdbx_seq_one_letter_code
_entity_poly.pdbx_strand_id
1 'polypeptide(L)'
;MENTRKPIDYLWIVLKGMAMGAADVVPGVSGGTIAFISGIYQELVETIARLRPSLLLVLKNEGIKAFWKASNASFLLALLSGIALSIAS
;
A
#
# COMPACT_ATOMS: atom_id res chain seq x y z
N MET A 1 1.69 1.52 14.83
CA MET A 1 1.01 0.57 15.75
C MET A 1 1.11 -0.81 15.13
N GLU A 2 1.76 -1.74 15.81
CA GLU A 2 1.90 -3.13 15.37
C GLU A 2 0.57 -3.87 15.61
N ASN A 3 -0.40 -3.60 14.74
CA ASN A 3 -1.57 -4.46 14.62
C ASN A 3 -1.15 -5.65 13.76
N THR A 4 -1.16 -6.85 14.34
CA THR A 4 -1.04 -8.10 13.59
C THR A 4 -2.23 -8.17 12.63
N ARG A 5 -2.04 -7.67 11.39
CA ARG A 5 -3.09 -7.64 10.36
C ARG A 5 -3.59 -9.06 10.13
N LYS A 6 -4.90 -9.24 10.19
CA LYS A 6 -5.55 -10.50 9.85
C LYS A 6 -5.47 -10.68 8.32
N PRO A 7 -5.50 -11.92 7.81
CA PRO A 7 -5.55 -12.17 6.37
C PRO A 7 -6.68 -11.41 5.65
N ILE A 8 -7.82 -11.25 6.31
CA ILE A 8 -8.97 -10.50 5.79
C ILE A 8 -8.69 -9.00 5.59
N ASP A 9 -7.80 -8.41 6.38
CA ASP A 9 -7.45 -6.99 6.24
C ASP A 9 -6.72 -6.75 4.92
N TYR A 10 -5.90 -7.71 4.49
CA TYR A 10 -5.24 -7.65 3.18
C TYR A 10 -6.23 -7.76 2.03
N LEU A 11 -7.28 -8.56 2.16
CA LEU A 11 -8.35 -8.60 1.16
C LEU A 11 -9.03 -7.23 1.04
N TRP A 12 -9.31 -6.56 2.16
CA TRP A 12 -9.84 -5.19 2.12
C TRP A 12 -8.88 -4.20 1.49
N ILE A 13 -7.57 -4.31 1.74
CA ILE A 13 -6.56 -3.46 1.10
C ILE A 13 -6.53 -3.70 -0.41
N VAL A 14 -6.61 -4.96 -0.87
CA VAL A 14 -6.70 -5.29 -2.30
C VAL A 14 -7.94 -4.66 -2.92
N LEU A 15 -9.12 -4.78 -2.31
CA LEU A 15 -10.35 -4.15 -2.80
C LEU A 15 -10.25 -2.63 -2.88
N LYS A 16 -9.62 -2.00 -1.88
CA LYS A 16 -9.34 -0.55 -1.91
C LYS A 16 -8.38 -0.20 -3.04
N GLY A 17 -7.37 -1.04 -3.28
CA GLY A 17 -6.46 -0.92 -4.43
C GLY A 17 -7.20 -1.02 -5.76
N MET A 18 -8.13 -1.96 -5.89
CA MET A 18 -8.97 -2.06 -7.09
C MET A 18 -9.81 -0.80 -7.29
N ALA A 19 -10.45 -0.28 -6.23
CA ALA A 19 -11.22 0.97 -6.31
C ALA A 19 -10.34 2.17 -6.70
N MET A 20 -9.09 2.22 -6.21
CA MET A 20 -8.13 3.24 -6.61
C MET A 20 -7.71 3.10 -8.09
N GLY A 21 -7.47 1.88 -8.57
CA GLY A 21 -7.14 1.63 -9.98
C GLY A 21 -8.30 1.96 -10.92
N ALA A 22 -9.52 1.62 -10.52
CA ALA A 22 -10.73 1.95 -11.27
C ALA A 22 -10.95 3.48 -11.35
N ALA A 23 -10.61 4.23 -10.30
CA ALA A 23 -10.67 5.68 -10.31
C ALA A 23 -9.76 6.31 -11.37
N ASP A 24 -8.57 5.75 -11.63
CA ASP A 24 -7.67 6.28 -12.65
C ASP A 24 -8.19 6.07 -14.09
N VAL A 25 -9.13 5.13 -14.30
CA VAL A 25 -9.79 4.90 -15.60
C VAL A 25 -10.98 5.86 -15.81
N VAL A 26 -11.53 6.44 -14.74
CA VAL A 26 -12.70 7.33 -14.80
C VAL A 26 -12.25 8.80 -14.81
N PRO A 27 -12.54 9.58 -15.86
CA PRO A 27 -12.18 11.00 -15.92
C PRO A 27 -12.76 11.79 -14.75
N GLY A 28 -11.90 12.49 -14.02
CA GLY A 28 -12.30 13.36 -12.89
C GLY A 28 -12.32 12.68 -11.51
N VAL A 29 -11.98 11.39 -11.40
CA VAL A 29 -11.79 10.71 -10.10
C VAL A 29 -10.30 10.55 -9.82
N SER A 30 -9.85 10.90 -8.60
CA SER A 30 -8.46 10.74 -8.19
C SER A 30 -8.31 9.54 -7.26
N GLY A 31 -7.34 8.66 -7.55
CA GLY A 31 -6.96 7.57 -6.64
C GLY A 31 -6.59 8.06 -5.23
N GLY A 32 -6.06 9.27 -5.08
CA GLY A 32 -5.78 9.90 -3.79
C GLY A 32 -7.04 10.19 -2.97
N THR A 33 -8.12 10.65 -3.64
CA THR A 33 -9.43 10.84 -3.02
C THR A 33 -10.03 9.51 -2.58
N ILE A 34 -9.90 8.45 -3.40
CA ILE A 34 -10.36 7.10 -3.03
C ILE A 34 -9.59 6.57 -1.81
N ALA A 35 -8.27 6.76 -1.77
CA ALA A 35 -7.46 6.40 -0.61
C ALA A 35 -7.92 7.14 0.66
N PHE A 36 -8.32 8.41 0.52
CA PHE A 36 -8.81 9.24 1.63
C PHE A 36 -10.15 8.75 2.17
N ILE A 37 -11.16 8.62 1.30
CA ILE A 37 -12.50 8.17 1.71
C ILE A 37 -12.51 6.72 2.22
N SER A 38 -11.59 5.88 1.72
CA SER A 38 -11.45 4.49 2.17
C SER A 38 -10.60 4.32 3.43
N GLY A 39 -10.08 5.43 3.98
CA GLY A 39 -9.35 5.46 5.25
C GLY A 39 -7.93 4.91 5.21
N ILE A 40 -7.34 4.71 4.02
CA ILE A 40 -5.96 4.21 3.88
C ILE A 40 -4.96 5.31 3.49
N TYR A 41 -5.43 6.54 3.25
CA TYR A 41 -4.59 7.64 2.80
C TYR A 41 -3.41 7.91 3.71
N GLN A 42 -3.65 8.02 5.02
CA GLN A 42 -2.59 8.28 5.98
C GLN A 42 -1.55 7.16 5.95
N GLU A 43 -2.00 5.90 5.96
CA GLU A 43 -1.10 4.75 5.90
C GLU A 43 -0.31 4.70 4.58
N LEU A 44 -0.93 5.03 3.46
CA LEU A 44 -0.28 5.12 2.15
C LEU A 44 0.81 6.20 2.15
N VAL A 45 0.48 7.42 2.59
CA VAL A 45 1.43 8.54 2.63
C VAL A 45 2.58 8.22 3.59
N GLU A 46 2.31 7.68 4.77
CA GLU A 46 3.34 7.24 5.71
C GLU A 46 4.22 6.14 5.12
N THR A 47 3.63 5.17 4.41
CA THR A 47 4.35 4.07 3.76
C THR A 47 5.30 4.61 2.70
N ILE A 48 4.83 5.51 1.83
CA ILE A 48 5.66 6.17 0.81
C ILE A 48 6.75 7.01 1.48
N ALA A 49 6.40 7.78 2.52
CA ALA A 49 7.34 8.62 3.25
C ALA A 49 8.45 7.82 3.95
N ARG A 50 8.22 6.54 4.25
CA ARG A 50 9.25 5.63 4.78
C ARG A 50 10.25 5.22 3.71
N LEU A 51 9.88 5.12 2.43
CA LEU A 51 10.76 4.72 1.33
C LEU A 51 11.88 5.75 1.09
N ARG A 52 12.94 5.65 1.89
CA ARG A 52 14.12 6.52 1.88
C ARG A 52 15.38 5.68 1.69
N PRO A 53 16.50 6.26 1.24
CA PRO A 53 17.77 5.54 1.10
C PRO A 53 18.24 4.83 2.38
N SER A 54 17.84 5.34 3.57
CA SER A 54 18.13 4.70 4.86
C SER A 54 17.53 3.30 5.00
N LEU A 55 16.46 2.96 4.27
CA LEU A 55 15.91 1.60 4.28
C LEU A 55 16.86 0.57 3.65
N LEU A 56 17.72 1.00 2.72
CA LEU A 56 18.75 0.11 2.16
C LEU A 56 19.79 -0.26 3.21
N LEU A 57 20.04 0.63 4.18
CA LEU A 57 20.88 0.34 5.34
C LEU A 57 20.20 -0.69 6.25
N VAL A 58 18.89 -0.57 6.48
CA VAL A 58 18.10 -1.57 7.23
C VAL A 58 18.19 -2.94 6.53
N LEU A 59 18.03 -2.98 5.21
CA LEU A 59 18.17 -4.22 4.44
C LEU A 59 19.56 -4.84 4.60
N LYS A 60 20.62 -4.02 4.53
CA LYS A 60 22.00 -4.47 4.63
C LYS A 60 22.39 -4.93 6.05
N ASN A 61 21.92 -4.21 7.08
CA ASN A 61 22.35 -4.42 8.46
C ASN A 61 21.43 -5.38 9.24
N GLU A 62 20.13 -5.32 8.99
CA GLU A 62 19.10 -6.05 9.76
C GLU A 62 18.38 -7.12 8.92
N GLY A 63 18.62 -7.14 7.61
CA GLY A 63 18.12 -8.16 6.70
C GLY A 63 16.71 -7.90 6.15
N ILE A 64 16.24 -8.85 5.33
CA ILE A 64 15.01 -8.72 4.53
C ILE A 64 13.75 -8.60 5.39
N LYS A 65 13.67 -9.32 6.52
CA LYS A 65 12.49 -9.27 7.41
C LYS A 65 12.32 -7.89 8.04
N ALA A 66 13.41 -7.29 8.52
CA ALA A 66 13.41 -5.94 9.08
C ALA A 66 13.07 -4.89 8.01
N PHE A 67 13.67 -5.01 6.82
CA PHE A 67 13.33 -4.18 5.67
C PHE A 67 11.83 -4.25 5.31
N TRP A 68 11.26 -5.46 5.27
CA TRP A 68 9.85 -5.68 4.94
C TRP A 68 8.91 -4.99 5.92
N LYS A 69 9.23 -5.07 7.22
CA LYS A 69 8.49 -4.39 8.28
C LYS A 69 8.68 -2.87 8.21
N ALA A 70 9.91 -2.40 8.02
CA ALA A 70 10.25 -0.98 7.94
C ALA A 70 9.60 -0.28 6.75
N SER A 71 9.48 -0.96 5.60
CA SER A 71 8.86 -0.44 4.38
C SER A 71 7.33 -0.58 4.35
N ASN A 72 6.72 -1.27 5.32
CA ASN A 72 5.31 -1.69 5.25
C ASN A 72 4.97 -2.43 3.93
N ALA A 73 5.90 -3.26 3.45
CA ALA A 73 5.80 -3.90 2.14
C ALA A 73 4.52 -4.73 1.95
N SER A 74 4.00 -5.40 2.99
CA SER A 74 2.75 -6.17 2.88
C SER A 74 1.55 -5.30 2.51
N PHE A 75 1.45 -4.09 3.07
CA PHE A 75 0.39 -3.15 2.71
C PHE A 75 0.55 -2.69 1.26
N LEU A 76 1.76 -2.30 0.89
CA LEU A 76 2.05 -1.79 -0.44
C LEU A 76 1.77 -2.85 -1.52
N LEU A 77 2.20 -4.09 -1.30
CA LEU A 77 1.96 -5.19 -2.23
C LEU A 77 0.47 -5.54 -2.37
N ALA A 78 -0.28 -5.57 -1.27
CA ALA A 78 -1.72 -5.80 -1.32
C ALA A 78 -2.45 -4.66 -2.06
N LEU A 79 -2.03 -3.41 -1.86
CA LEU A 79 -2.64 -2.27 -2.52
C LEU A 79 -2.32 -2.27 -4.02
N LEU A 80 -1.04 -2.45 -4.37
CA LEU A 80 -0.57 -2.47 -5.74
C LEU A 80 -1.15 -3.66 -6.53
N SER A 81 -1.32 -4.84 -5.90
CA SER A 81 -1.96 -5.96 -6.57
C SER A 81 -3.42 -5.67 -6.90
N GLY A 82 -4.15 -4.97 -6.02
CA GLY A 82 -5.50 -4.49 -6.31
C GLY A 82 -5.55 -3.50 -7.46
N ILE A 83 -4.68 -2.50 -7.46
CA ILE A 83 -4.57 -1.50 -8.55
C ILE A 83 -4.24 -2.20 -9.87
N ALA A 84 -3.22 -3.07 -9.88
CA ALA A 84 -2.79 -3.80 -11.06
C ALA A 84 -3.89 -4.71 -11.61
N LEU A 85 -4.61 -5.43 -10.74
CA LEU A 85 -5.73 -6.28 -11.16
C LEU A 85 -6.83 -5.44 -11.83
N SER A 86 -7.13 -4.26 -11.30
CA SER A 86 -8.15 -3.37 -11.85
C SER A 86 -7.77 -2.75 -13.20
N ILE A 87 -6.48 -2.47 -13.44
CA ILE A 87 -6.02 -1.88 -14.70
C ILE A 87 -5.86 -2.97 -15.77
N ALA A 88 -5.52 -4.20 -15.38
CA ALA A 88 -5.30 -5.31 -16.29
C ALA A 88 -6.57 -6.08 -16.69
N SER A 89 -7.70 -5.83 -16.03
CA SER A 89 -9.02 -6.44 -16.30
C SER A 89 -9.90 -5.55 -17.17
#